data_AF-A0A7C2F7K4-F1
#
_entry.id   AF-A0A7C2F7K4-F1
#
_cell.length_a   1.000
_cell.length_b   1.000
_cell.length_c   1.000
_cell.angle_alpha   90.00
_cell.angle_beta   90.00
_cell.angle_gamma   90.00
#
_symmetry.space_group_name_H-M   'P 1'
#
loop_
_entity.id
_entity.type
_entity.pdbx_description
1 polymer ?
#
loop_
_entity_poly.entity_id
_entity_poly.type
_entity_poly.pdbx_seq_one_letter_code
_entity_poly.pdbx_strand_id
1 'polypeptide(L)' 'MALILGRNDVEQLLNMEMTMEAVETAFREDGEGTTQVPERIALWFEDFHGVIGVMPGY' A
#
# COMPACT_ATOMS: atom_id res chain seq x y z
N MET A 1 -16.70 8.11 12.96
CA MET A 1 -16.86 6.64 13.05
C MET A 1 -15.93 6.02 12.02
N ALA A 2 -15.17 4.99 12.36
CA ALA A 2 -14.22 4.34 11.45
C ALA A 2 -14.61 2.88 11.24
N LEU A 3 -14.48 2.38 10.00
CA LEU A 3 -14.59 0.96 9.68
C LEU A 3 -13.23 0.31 9.94
N ILE A 4 -13.22 -0.84 10.62
CA ILE A 4 -12.01 -1.63 10.86
C ILE A 4 -12.16 -2.94 10.09
N LEU A 5 -11.21 -3.24 9.20
CA LEU A 5 -11.15 -4.48 8.45
C LEU A 5 -10.03 -5.36 9.00
N GLY A 6 -10.39 -6.57 9.41
CA GLY A 6 -9.43 -7.60 9.81
C GLY A 6 -8.91 -8.37 8.60
N ARG A 7 -7.93 -9.25 8.84
CA ARG A 7 -7.37 -10.16 7.83
C ARG A 7 -8.47 -10.91 7.07
N ASN A 8 -9.40 -11.54 7.78
CA ASN A 8 -10.45 -12.37 7.19
C ASN A 8 -11.41 -11.56 6.31
N ASP A 9 -11.62 -10.28 6.62
CA ASP A 9 -12.47 -9.41 5.80
C ASP A 9 -11.77 -9.11 4.47
N VAL A 10 -10.48 -8.77 4.53
CA VAL A 10 -9.67 -8.46 3.33
C VAL A 10 -9.52 -9.68 2.42
N GLU A 11 -9.23 -10.86 3.00
CA GLU A 11 -9.06 -12.11 2.26
C GLU A 11 -10.33 -12.56 1.51
N GLN A 12 -11.51 -12.13 1.96
CA GLN A 12 -12.79 -12.40 1.29
C GLN A 12 -13.15 -11.35 0.23
N LEU A 13 -12.61 -10.13 0.32
CA LEU A 13 -12.94 -9.02 -0.56
C LEU A 13 -12.04 -8.93 -1.80
N LEU A 14 -10.77 -9.32 -1.67
CA LEU A 14 -9.77 -9.18 -2.72
C LEU A 14 -9.25 -10.54 -3.18
N ASN A 15 -9.34 -10.79 -4.48
CA ASN A 15 -8.63 -11.87 -5.13
C ASN A 15 -7.46 -11.32 -5.97
N MET A 16 -6.64 -12.22 -6.51
CA MET A 16 -5.43 -11.83 -7.25
C MET A 16 -5.75 -11.12 -8.57
N GLU A 17 -6.80 -11.54 -9.29
CA GLU A 17 -7.23 -10.92 -10.54
C GLU A 17 -7.58 -9.44 -10.34
N MET A 18 -8.45 -9.16 -9.36
CA MET A 18 -8.83 -7.79 -8.98
C MET A 18 -7.63 -6.97 -8.52
N THR A 19 -6.68 -7.60 -7.82
CA THR A 19 -5.46 -6.92 -7.35
C THR A 19 -4.58 -6.52 -8.52
N MET A 20 -4.41 -7.39 -9.51
CA MET A 20 -3.60 -7.10 -10.70
C MET A 20 -4.17 -5.93 -11.50
N GLU A 21 -5.47 -5.94 -11.80
CA GLU A 21 -6.11 -4.85 -12.54
C GLU A 21 -5.99 -3.49 -11.84
N ALA A 22 -6.19 -3.47 -10.52
CA ALA A 22 -6.08 -2.27 -9.70
C ALA A 22 -4.64 -1.72 -9.67
N VAL A 23 -3.65 -2.61 -9.50
CA VAL A 23 -2.23 -2.24 -9.44
C VAL A 23 -1.73 -1.74 -10.80
N GLU A 24 -2.08 -2.39 -11.91
CA GLU A 24 -1.72 -1.93 -13.25
C GLU A 24 -2.26 -0.53 -13.54
N THR A 25 -3.51 -0.28 -13.13
CA THR A 25 -4.12 1.05 -13.27
C THR A 25 -3.37 2.08 -12.43
N ALA A 26 -3.05 1.79 -11.17
CA ALA A 26 -2.31 2.71 -10.30
C ALA A 26 -0.90 3.04 -10.84
N PHE A 27 -0.18 2.06 -11.39
CA PHE A 27 1.13 2.30 -12.01
C PHE A 27 1.04 3.14 -13.28
N ARG A 28 -0.03 2.99 -14.07
CA ARG A 28 -0.27 3.85 -15.23
C ARG A 28 -0.51 5.30 -14.79
N GLU A 29 -1.37 5.54 -13.80
CA GLU A 29 -1.60 6.87 -13.23
C GLU A 29 -0.29 7.49 -12.70
N ASP A 30 0.53 6.70 -12.01
CA ASP A 30 1.84 7.14 -11.51
C ASP A 30 2.77 7.52 -12.67
N GLY A 31 2.83 6.71 -13.73
CA GLY A 31 3.59 7.00 -14.95
C GLY A 31 3.08 8.22 -15.72
N GLU A 32 1.79 8.54 -15.59
CA GLU A 32 1.16 9.73 -16.18
C GLU A 32 1.28 10.98 -15.29
N GLY A 33 1.79 10.84 -14.07
CA GLY A 33 2.00 11.93 -13.12
C GLY A 33 0.71 12.46 -12.47
N THR A 34 -0.33 11.63 -12.41
CA THR A 34 -1.63 11.96 -11.80
C THR A 34 -1.73 11.57 -10.32
N THR A 35 -0.68 10.98 -9.76
CA THR A 35 -0.58 10.53 -8.36
C THR A 35 0.32 11.46 -7.53
N GLN A 36 0.27 11.29 -6.21
CA GLN A 36 1.27 11.84 -5.28
C GLN A 36 1.85 10.72 -4.41
N VAL A 37 2.94 10.11 -4.88
CA VAL A 37 3.65 9.03 -4.18
C VAL A 37 5.07 9.49 -3.80
N PRO A 38 5.29 10.05 -2.60
CA PRO A 38 6.63 10.42 -2.15
C PRO A 38 7.48 9.17 -1.87
N GLU A 39 8.79 9.37 -1.69
CA GLU A 39 9.69 8.30 -1.25
C GLU A 39 9.22 7.72 0.10
N ARG A 40 9.31 6.40 0.25
CA ARG A 40 9.02 5.71 1.52
C ARG A 40 9.88 6.27 2.65
N ILE A 41 9.29 6.45 3.82
CA ILE A 41 10.03 6.77 5.05
C ILE A 41 10.40 5.45 5.72
N ALA A 42 11.66 5.28 6.11
CA ALA A 42 12.15 4.10 6.83
C ALA A 42 12.73 4.50 8.20
N LEU A 43 12.17 3.92 9.26
CA LEU A 43 12.69 4.03 10.62
C LEU A 43 13.36 2.70 10.99
N TRP A 44 14.69 2.70 11.05
CA TRP A 44 15.49 1.53 11.40
C TRP A 44 15.62 1.40 12.91
N PHE A 45 15.33 0.22 13.43
CA PHE A 45 15.46 -0.14 14.84
C PHE A 45 16.62 -1.13 14.96
N GLU A 46 17.85 -0.61 14.99
CA GLU A 46 19.09 -1.42 14.95
C GLU A 46 19.15 -2.46 16.07
N ASP A 47 18.81 -2.05 17.31
CA ASP A 47 18.79 -2.93 18.50
C ASP A 47 17.82 -4.11 18.36
N PHE A 48 16.82 -3.99 17.48
CA PHE A 48 15.80 -5.01 17.23
C PHE A 48 15.95 -5.67 15.86
N HIS A 49 16.97 -5.29 15.08
CA HIS A 49 17.18 -5.73 13.71
C HIS A 49 15.92 -5.59 12.82
N GLY A 50 15.17 -4.51 13.00
CA GLY A 50 13.87 -4.29 12.35
C GLY A 50 13.74 -2.94 11.66
N VAL A 51 12.68 -2.79 10.86
CA VAL A 51 12.35 -1.52 10.18
C VAL A 51 10.84 -1.30 10.17
N ILE A 52 10.42 -0.06 10.42
CA ILE A 52 9.05 0.38 10.15
C ILE A 52 9.08 1.29 8.93
N GLY A 53 8.25 0.94 7.93
CA GLY A 53 8.06 1.74 6.73
C GLY A 53 6.75 2.54 6.79
N VAL A 54 6.78 3.79 6.33
CA VAL A 54 5.57 4.59 6.09
C VAL A 54 5.53 4.96 4.60
N MET A 55 4.44 4.60 3.94
CA MET A 55 4.25 4.74 2.49
C MET A 55 2.91 5.44 2.21
N PRO A 56 2.84 6.78 2.32
CA PRO A 56 1.64 7.52 1.93
C PRO A 56 1.53 7.59 0.40
N GLY A 57 0.30 7.67 -0.10
CA GLY A 57 0.00 7.89 -1.52
C GLY A 57 -1.39 8.51 -1.67
N TYR A 58 -1.56 9.39 -2.65
CA TYR A 58 -2.84 9.98 -3.06
C TYR A 58 -3.04 9.85 -4.56
#